data_AF-A0A842R1A2-F1
#
_entry.id   AF-A0A842R1A2-F1
#
_cell.length_a   1.000
_cell.length_b   1.000
_cell.length_c   1.000
_cell.angle_alpha   90.00
_cell.angle_beta   90.00
_cell.angle_gamma   90.00
#
_symmetry.space_group_name_H-M   'P 1'
#
loop_
_entity.id
_entity.type
_entity.pdbx_description
1 polymer ?
#
loop_
_entity_poly.entity_id
_entity_poly.type
_entity_poly.pdbx_seq_one_letter_code
_entity_poly.pdbx_strand_id
1 'polypeptide(L)'
;MSNKIIFVGPASAGKTTLRKIFFEYQSAEQLLQYALDPTYGIESIVLDFGKKIGVFDLAGQENKKWLESSENEIFQDATHVLIIIDSSDEPDANITFVRQVLNVRKRQCPDAIIYLFMHKIDLLTEKKLKKHEKRFREVFSGLPRFKVVFTSIKRQYFLRTLMIFRTLIKNILTEEVSPENLNLVFIKDVVSFMKLFKEKDMIYLSSAKNELRLSDARFKDIMEMLRLKGYITTNEKENDLEVHISLPDKEIFLESISDYSETKLRELEEKYLNFQVKVKRDAPPILGCIVADKIGRTLIATEAGDDIFNDYLGITYQGELDLIAPFVSALEHFSKEIKIIDMGDFKLHGTFISLYVIGFDNFLVIFFLNPNTNEDGLKKDLHQFISTLINENREIFEKALNLGSVNILMPMDEKIKDWLVATNEIYESKANSFEIYDLQEAKEIFTRIGKLESRIEDQEEDLEMLDSMKTRLVRAIFHQDLDTIKLINKECTEMERKQG
;
A
#
# COMPACT_ATOMS: atom_id res chain seq x y z
N MET A 1 -14.38 -20.26 -4.00
CA MET A 1 -14.67 -20.42 -5.45
C MET A 1 -13.50 -19.80 -6.21
N SER A 2 -13.16 -20.24 -7.43
CA SER A 2 -12.08 -19.60 -8.19
C SER A 2 -12.58 -18.28 -8.80
N ASN A 3 -11.83 -17.20 -8.63
CA ASN A 3 -12.19 -15.90 -9.17
C ASN A 3 -12.00 -15.90 -10.69
N LYS A 4 -13.08 -15.68 -11.44
CA LYS A 4 -13.04 -15.60 -12.90
C LYS A 4 -13.09 -14.15 -13.37
N ILE A 5 -12.06 -13.77 -14.13
CA ILE A 5 -11.87 -12.44 -14.68
C ILE A 5 -11.97 -12.50 -16.19
N ILE A 6 -12.75 -11.60 -16.79
CA ILE A 6 -12.90 -11.50 -18.25
C ILE A 6 -12.38 -10.16 -18.76
N PHE A 7 -11.48 -10.20 -19.73
CA PHE A 7 -11.05 -9.08 -20.54
C PHE A 7 -11.86 -9.04 -21.83
N VAL A 8 -12.61 -7.97 -22.05
CA VAL A 8 -13.44 -7.77 -23.25
C VAL A 8 -13.28 -6.36 -23.79
N GLY A 9 -13.37 -6.18 -25.11
CA GLY A 9 -13.04 -4.90 -25.73
C GLY A 9 -12.81 -5.03 -27.23
N PRO A 10 -12.93 -3.94 -28.01
CA PRO A 10 -12.61 -3.92 -29.44
C PRO A 10 -11.21 -4.47 -29.75
N ALA A 11 -10.99 -4.85 -31.01
CA ALA A 11 -9.65 -5.17 -31.50
C ALA A 11 -8.69 -4.00 -31.23
N SER A 12 -7.43 -4.29 -30.94
CA SER A 12 -6.38 -3.28 -30.71
C SER A 12 -6.57 -2.34 -29.50
N ALA A 13 -7.59 -2.55 -28.66
CA ALA A 13 -7.82 -1.72 -27.46
C ALA A 13 -6.74 -1.84 -26.38
N GLY A 14 -5.86 -2.85 -26.45
CA GLY A 14 -4.77 -3.09 -25.49
C GLY A 14 -5.05 -4.15 -24.43
N LYS A 15 -6.05 -5.03 -24.63
CA LYS A 15 -6.44 -6.10 -23.68
C LYS A 15 -5.26 -7.02 -23.34
N THR A 16 -4.71 -7.66 -24.37
CA THR A 16 -3.59 -8.60 -24.28
C THR A 16 -2.36 -7.94 -23.69
N THR A 17 -2.09 -6.68 -24.04
CA THR A 17 -1.00 -5.88 -23.45
C THR A 17 -1.17 -5.70 -21.95
N LEU A 18 -2.35 -5.26 -21.50
CA LEU A 18 -2.63 -5.09 -20.07
C LEU A 18 -2.59 -6.42 -19.31
N ARG A 19 -3.14 -7.50 -19.88
CA ARG A 19 -3.02 -8.84 -19.30
C ARG A 19 -1.55 -9.23 -19.12
N LYS A 20 -0.76 -9.17 -20.18
CA LYS A 20 0.66 -9.56 -20.16
C LYS A 20 1.47 -8.76 -19.15
N ILE A 21 1.23 -7.45 -19.02
CA ILE A 21 1.94 -6.61 -18.05
C ILE A 21 1.56 -6.97 -16.62
N PHE A 22 0.27 -7.02 -16.31
CA PHE A 22 -0.20 -7.05 -14.91
C PHE A 22 -0.46 -8.45 -14.36
N PHE A 23 -0.54 -9.45 -15.23
CA PHE A 23 -0.84 -10.84 -14.86
C PHE A 23 0.25 -11.83 -15.30
N GLU A 24 1.13 -11.43 -16.22
CA GLU A 24 2.28 -12.25 -16.67
C GLU A 24 3.63 -11.54 -16.51
N TYR A 25 3.64 -10.36 -15.87
CA TYR A 25 4.85 -9.60 -15.51
C TYR A 25 5.75 -9.23 -16.70
N GLN A 26 5.18 -9.06 -17.89
CA GLN A 26 5.94 -8.63 -19.07
C GLN A 26 6.24 -7.12 -19.03
N SER A 27 7.39 -6.72 -19.59
CA SER A 27 7.80 -5.32 -19.64
C SER A 27 6.90 -4.49 -20.57
N ALA A 28 6.40 -3.37 -20.06
CA ALA A 28 5.61 -2.42 -20.84
C ALA A 28 6.39 -1.82 -22.02
N GLU A 29 7.71 -1.60 -21.87
CA GLU A 29 8.55 -1.08 -22.94
C GLU A 29 8.74 -2.09 -24.08
N GLN A 30 8.97 -3.36 -23.74
CA GLN A 30 9.06 -4.44 -24.73
C GLN A 30 7.76 -4.54 -25.53
N LEU A 31 6.62 -4.49 -24.85
CA LEU A 31 5.31 -4.56 -25.49
C LEU A 31 4.92 -3.31 -26.28
N LEU A 32 5.60 -2.18 -26.05
CA LEU A 32 5.48 -0.97 -26.88
C LEU A 32 6.35 -1.05 -28.13
N GLN A 33 7.42 -1.84 -28.12
CA GLN A 33 8.37 -1.99 -29.24
C GLN A 33 7.93 -3.09 -30.22
N TYR A 34 7.29 -4.15 -29.73
CA TYR A 34 6.83 -5.27 -30.55
C TYR A 34 5.31 -5.27 -30.69
N ALA A 35 4.82 -5.40 -31.93
CA ALA A 35 3.42 -5.66 -32.17
C ALA A 35 3.07 -7.06 -31.65
N LEU A 36 2.05 -7.16 -30.81
CA LEU A 36 1.53 -8.45 -30.37
C LEU A 36 0.72 -9.09 -31.50
N ASP A 37 0.83 -10.41 -31.63
CA ASP A 37 -0.03 -11.17 -32.51
C ASP A 37 -1.50 -11.02 -32.11
N PRO A 38 -2.42 -10.99 -33.09
CA PRO A 38 -3.85 -10.96 -32.78
C PRO A 38 -4.27 -12.18 -31.95
N THR A 39 -5.00 -11.93 -30.86
CA THR A 39 -5.64 -13.02 -30.10
C THR A 39 -6.75 -13.66 -30.93
N TYR A 40 -6.74 -14.98 -31.02
CA TYR A 40 -7.78 -15.79 -31.67
C TYR A 40 -8.58 -16.56 -30.61
N GLY A 41 -9.91 -16.54 -30.70
CA GLY A 41 -10.77 -17.20 -29.73
C GLY A 41 -10.62 -16.64 -28.30
N ILE A 42 -10.24 -17.53 -27.37
CA ILE A 42 -10.10 -17.23 -25.95
C ILE A 42 -8.71 -17.64 -25.51
N GLU A 43 -7.93 -16.70 -24.98
CA GLU A 43 -6.69 -17.02 -24.27
C GLU A 43 -6.99 -17.01 -22.76
N SER A 44 -6.61 -18.08 -22.06
CA SER A 44 -6.83 -18.18 -20.61
C SER A 44 -5.55 -18.50 -19.87
N ILE A 45 -5.33 -17.83 -18.75
CA ILE A 45 -4.26 -18.15 -17.80
C ILE A 45 -4.88 -18.39 -16.42
N VAL A 46 -4.28 -19.28 -15.64
CA VAL A 46 -4.66 -19.51 -14.24
C VAL A 46 -3.48 -19.07 -13.39
N LEU A 47 -3.76 -18.18 -12.44
CA LEU A 47 -2.78 -17.63 -11.51
C LEU A 47 -3.13 -18.08 -10.11
N ASP A 48 -2.12 -18.36 -9.30
CA ASP A 48 -2.28 -18.73 -7.91
C ASP A 48 -1.68 -17.64 -7.02
N PHE A 49 -2.55 -16.87 -6.37
CA PHE A 49 -2.18 -15.82 -5.41
C PHE A 49 -2.67 -16.21 -4.01
N GLY A 50 -2.52 -17.49 -3.64
CA GLY A 50 -3.22 -18.10 -2.49
C GLY A 50 -4.69 -18.43 -2.77
N LYS A 51 -5.27 -17.81 -3.80
CA LYS A 51 -6.52 -18.22 -4.45
C LYS A 51 -6.30 -18.34 -5.95
N LYS A 52 -6.91 -19.36 -6.56
CA LYS A 52 -6.89 -19.54 -8.02
C LYS A 52 -7.74 -18.48 -8.71
N ILE A 53 -7.09 -17.69 -9.55
CA ILE A 53 -7.72 -16.69 -10.42
C ILE A 53 -7.61 -17.18 -11.86
N GLY A 54 -8.74 -17.33 -12.55
CA GLY A 54 -8.79 -17.55 -13.99
C GLY A 54 -8.93 -16.23 -14.74
N VAL A 55 -7.97 -15.88 -15.59
CA VAL A 55 -8.01 -14.67 -16.43
C VAL A 55 -8.27 -15.09 -17.87
N PHE A 56 -9.34 -14.57 -18.47
CA PHE A 56 -9.79 -14.89 -19.82
C PHE A 56 -9.73 -13.64 -20.71
N ASP A 57 -8.88 -13.66 -21.73
CA ASP A 57 -8.73 -12.62 -22.75
C ASP A 57 -9.50 -13.00 -24.01
N LEU A 58 -10.60 -12.28 -24.26
CA LEU A 58 -11.49 -12.53 -25.39
C LEU A 58 -11.00 -11.81 -26.64
N ALA A 59 -10.89 -12.53 -27.76
CA ALA A 59 -10.50 -11.96 -29.04
C ALA A 59 -11.46 -10.82 -29.46
N GLY A 60 -10.93 -9.60 -29.62
CA GLY A 60 -11.76 -8.42 -29.93
C GLY A 60 -12.39 -8.43 -31.32
N GLN A 61 -11.81 -9.18 -32.27
CA GLN A 61 -12.38 -9.39 -33.60
C GLN A 61 -13.62 -10.30 -33.58
N GLU A 62 -13.81 -11.06 -32.51
CA GLU A 62 -14.93 -11.98 -32.30
C GLU A 62 -15.99 -11.42 -31.35
N ASN A 63 -16.01 -10.11 -31.06
CA ASN A 63 -16.96 -9.52 -30.10
C ASN A 63 -18.44 -9.81 -30.39
N LYS A 64 -18.85 -9.95 -31.66
CA LYS A 64 -20.23 -10.36 -32.00
C LYS A 64 -20.56 -11.76 -31.46
N LYS A 65 -19.60 -12.69 -31.56
CA LYS A 65 -19.70 -14.04 -31.00
C LYS A 65 -19.87 -13.97 -29.48
N TRP A 66 -19.04 -13.20 -28.79
CA TRP A 66 -19.07 -13.10 -27.33
C TRP A 66 -20.29 -12.36 -26.76
N LEU A 67 -20.84 -11.39 -27.50
CA LEU A 67 -21.87 -10.47 -26.97
C LEU A 67 -23.28 -10.77 -27.47
N GLU A 68 -23.42 -11.32 -28.68
CA GLU A 68 -24.70 -11.47 -29.37
C GLU A 68 -25.11 -12.94 -29.56
N SER A 69 -24.16 -13.89 -29.52
CA SER A 69 -24.43 -15.32 -29.71
C SER A 69 -24.65 -16.08 -28.40
N SER A 70 -24.95 -17.38 -28.50
CA SER A 70 -25.00 -18.31 -27.35
C SER A 70 -23.65 -18.47 -26.66
N GLU A 71 -22.54 -18.14 -27.32
CA GLU A 71 -21.19 -18.21 -26.72
C GLU A 71 -20.93 -17.11 -25.68
N ASN A 72 -21.93 -16.28 -25.37
CA ASN A 72 -21.89 -15.40 -24.21
C ASN A 72 -21.88 -16.15 -22.86
N GLU A 73 -22.10 -17.47 -22.86
CA GLU A 73 -21.90 -18.35 -21.70
C GLU A 73 -20.49 -18.27 -21.11
N ILE A 74 -19.49 -17.83 -21.89
CA ILE A 74 -18.15 -17.57 -21.35
C ILE A 74 -18.17 -16.56 -20.19
N PHE A 75 -19.20 -15.71 -20.09
CA PHE A 75 -19.38 -14.76 -18.99
C PHE A 75 -19.95 -15.37 -17.72
N GLN A 76 -20.45 -16.60 -17.75
CA GLN A 76 -20.98 -17.27 -16.56
C GLN A 76 -19.92 -17.36 -15.46
N ASP A 77 -20.36 -17.12 -14.22
CA ASP A 77 -19.56 -17.11 -13.00
C ASP A 77 -18.38 -16.11 -12.99
N ALA A 78 -18.33 -15.18 -13.95
CA ALA A 78 -17.35 -14.10 -13.89
C ALA A 78 -17.60 -13.23 -12.65
N THR A 79 -16.60 -13.10 -11.79
CA THR A 79 -16.66 -12.18 -10.65
C THR A 79 -16.30 -10.77 -11.08
N HIS A 80 -15.48 -10.65 -12.14
CA HIS A 80 -15.01 -9.38 -12.68
C HIS A 80 -15.04 -9.37 -14.20
N VAL A 81 -15.50 -8.26 -14.78
CA VAL A 81 -15.39 -7.99 -16.22
C VAL A 81 -14.65 -6.68 -16.43
N LEU A 82 -13.48 -6.76 -17.06
CA LEU A 82 -12.67 -5.63 -17.46
C LEU A 82 -13.03 -5.31 -18.92
N ILE A 83 -13.64 -4.15 -19.11
CA ILE A 83 -13.95 -3.61 -20.44
C ILE A 83 -12.82 -2.67 -20.83
N ILE A 84 -12.05 -3.01 -21.86
CA ILE A 84 -10.94 -2.17 -22.34
C ILE A 84 -11.36 -1.53 -23.65
N ILE A 85 -11.34 -0.20 -23.70
CA ILE A 85 -11.63 0.57 -24.91
C ILE A 85 -10.50 1.54 -25.20
N ASP A 86 -10.21 1.74 -26.48
CA ASP A 86 -9.26 2.75 -26.91
C ASP A 86 -9.90 4.13 -26.72
N SER A 87 -9.28 4.98 -25.90
CA SER A 87 -9.83 6.30 -25.59
C SER A 87 -9.73 7.27 -26.77
N SER A 88 -8.92 6.95 -27.78
CA SER A 88 -8.82 7.72 -29.02
C SER A 88 -9.97 7.47 -30.01
N ASP A 89 -10.71 6.36 -29.84
CA ASP A 89 -11.88 6.03 -30.65
C ASP A 89 -13.08 6.95 -30.36
N GLU A 90 -14.06 6.91 -31.26
CA GLU A 90 -15.28 7.70 -31.13
C GLU A 90 -16.07 7.33 -29.85
N PRO A 91 -16.38 8.31 -28.98
CA PRO A 91 -17.04 8.02 -27.69
C PRO A 91 -18.38 7.30 -27.81
N ASP A 92 -19.17 7.59 -28.86
CA ASP A 92 -20.50 7.01 -29.04
C ASP A 92 -20.45 5.52 -29.41
N ALA A 93 -19.48 5.12 -30.24
CA ALA A 93 -19.21 3.73 -30.53
C ALA A 93 -18.79 2.98 -29.27
N ASN A 94 -17.87 3.57 -28.50
CA ASN A 94 -17.42 3.02 -27.22
C ASN A 94 -18.56 2.88 -26.19
N ILE A 95 -19.43 3.88 -26.06
CA ILE A 95 -20.60 3.82 -25.17
C ILE A 95 -21.55 2.70 -25.60
N THR A 96 -21.77 2.54 -26.91
CA THR A 96 -22.63 1.48 -27.46
C THR A 96 -22.05 0.10 -27.12
N PHE A 97 -20.75 -0.08 -27.32
CA PHE A 97 -20.06 -1.32 -26.95
C PHE A 97 -20.18 -1.64 -25.45
N VAL A 98 -19.93 -0.66 -24.58
CA VAL A 98 -20.07 -0.85 -23.12
C VAL A 98 -21.49 -1.27 -22.75
N ARG A 99 -22.51 -0.68 -23.38
CA ARG A 99 -23.92 -1.07 -23.15
C ARG A 99 -24.20 -2.51 -23.57
N GLN A 100 -23.60 -3.00 -24.66
CA GLN A 100 -23.72 -4.40 -25.06
C GLN A 100 -23.13 -5.34 -24.00
N VAL A 101 -21.94 -5.03 -23.48
CA VAL A 101 -21.32 -5.82 -22.40
C VAL A 101 -22.18 -5.78 -21.13
N LEU A 102 -22.74 -4.62 -20.77
CA LEU A 102 -23.65 -4.50 -19.63
C LEU A 102 -24.91 -5.37 -19.78
N ASN A 103 -25.44 -5.53 -21.00
CA ASN A 103 -26.55 -6.43 -21.27
C ASN A 103 -26.16 -7.90 -21.11
N VAL A 104 -24.93 -8.28 -21.48
CA VAL A 104 -24.40 -9.62 -21.21
C VAL A 104 -24.25 -9.85 -19.71
N ARG A 105 -23.63 -8.90 -18.97
CA ARG A 105 -23.51 -8.95 -17.52
C ARG A 105 -24.84 -9.22 -16.83
N LYS A 106 -25.89 -8.46 -17.19
CA LYS A 106 -27.24 -8.64 -16.62
C LYS A 106 -27.79 -10.06 -16.79
N ARG A 107 -27.43 -10.76 -17.86
CA ARG A 107 -27.95 -12.09 -18.21
C ARG A 107 -27.08 -13.22 -17.64
N GLN A 108 -25.76 -13.10 -17.73
CA GLN A 108 -24.83 -14.20 -17.49
C GLN A 108 -24.06 -14.09 -16.17
N CYS A 109 -23.86 -12.88 -15.65
CA CYS A 109 -23.08 -12.64 -14.42
C CYS A 109 -23.55 -11.37 -13.70
N PRO A 110 -24.79 -11.32 -13.18
CA PRO A 110 -25.40 -10.10 -12.65
C PRO A 110 -24.60 -9.50 -11.49
N ASP A 111 -23.93 -10.35 -10.70
CA ASP A 111 -23.13 -9.93 -9.56
C ASP A 111 -21.74 -9.40 -9.91
N ALA A 112 -21.26 -9.60 -11.14
CA ALA A 112 -19.91 -9.23 -11.55
C ALA A 112 -19.65 -7.73 -11.36
N ILE A 113 -18.46 -7.40 -10.88
CA ILE A 113 -17.96 -6.02 -10.83
C ILE A 113 -17.38 -5.66 -12.20
N ILE A 114 -17.83 -4.53 -12.76
CA ILE A 114 -17.36 -4.02 -14.04
C ILE A 114 -16.30 -2.94 -13.82
N TYR A 115 -15.16 -3.09 -14.48
CA TYR A 115 -14.15 -2.06 -14.61
C TYR A 115 -14.05 -1.63 -16.08
N LEU A 116 -14.41 -0.39 -16.38
CA LEU A 116 -14.23 0.23 -17.69
C LEU A 116 -12.88 0.96 -17.74
N PHE A 117 -11.94 0.40 -18.50
CA PHE A 117 -10.64 0.98 -18.80
C PHE A 117 -10.73 1.81 -20.07
N MET A 118 -10.73 3.13 -19.89
CA MET A 118 -10.42 4.09 -20.96
C MET A 118 -8.91 4.05 -21.17
N HIS A 119 -8.45 3.25 -22.13
CA HIS A 119 -7.03 2.97 -22.34
C HIS A 119 -6.39 3.88 -23.40
N LYS A 120 -5.05 3.95 -23.45
CA LYS A 120 -4.27 4.81 -24.34
C LYS A 120 -4.58 6.31 -24.22
N ILE A 121 -4.82 6.79 -23.00
CA ILE A 121 -5.13 8.20 -22.75
C ILE A 121 -4.01 9.16 -23.15
N ASP A 122 -2.79 8.65 -23.33
CA ASP A 122 -1.64 9.39 -23.87
C ASP A 122 -1.85 9.89 -25.30
N LEU A 123 -2.76 9.28 -26.05
CA LEU A 123 -3.13 9.71 -27.40
C LEU A 123 -4.11 10.90 -27.40
N LEU A 124 -4.62 11.29 -26.24
CA LEU A 124 -5.57 12.39 -26.10
C LEU A 124 -4.89 13.66 -25.59
N THR A 125 -5.35 14.80 -26.09
CA THR A 125 -5.06 16.08 -25.45
C THR A 125 -5.83 16.20 -24.13
N GLU A 126 -5.31 16.96 -23.16
CA GLU A 126 -5.94 17.13 -21.85
C GLU A 126 -7.40 17.60 -21.95
N LYS A 127 -7.70 18.49 -22.91
CA LYS A 127 -9.05 18.96 -23.19
C LYS A 127 -9.98 17.84 -23.67
N LYS A 128 -9.51 16.97 -24.58
CA LYS A 128 -10.27 15.80 -25.04
C LYS A 128 -10.46 14.80 -23.91
N LEU A 129 -9.42 14.52 -23.13
CA LEU A 129 -9.48 13.62 -21.99
C LEU A 129 -10.54 14.06 -20.96
N LYS A 130 -10.52 15.34 -20.54
CA LYS A 130 -11.54 15.89 -19.62
C LYS A 130 -12.96 15.79 -20.18
N LYS A 131 -13.12 16.01 -21.50
CA LYS A 131 -14.42 15.87 -22.17
C LYS A 131 -14.90 14.41 -22.18
N HIS A 132 -14.02 13.47 -22.50
CA HIS A 132 -14.33 12.04 -22.47
C HIS A 132 -14.66 11.61 -21.03
N GLU A 133 -13.86 12.03 -20.06
CA GLU A 133 -14.09 11.70 -18.65
C GLU A 133 -15.44 12.17 -18.15
N LYS A 134 -15.80 13.44 -18.39
CA LYS A 134 -17.11 13.98 -18.05
C LYS A 134 -18.23 13.17 -18.71
N ARG A 135 -18.13 12.92 -20.01
CA ARG A 135 -19.16 12.20 -20.78
C ARG A 135 -19.39 10.78 -20.28
N PHE A 136 -18.33 10.00 -20.07
CA PHE A 136 -18.45 8.61 -19.61
C PHE A 136 -18.93 8.55 -18.16
N ARG A 137 -18.47 9.47 -17.30
CA ARG A 137 -18.98 9.56 -15.93
C ARG A 137 -20.46 9.91 -15.90
N GLU A 138 -20.93 10.84 -16.74
CA GLU A 138 -22.35 11.18 -16.84
C GLU A 138 -23.19 9.98 -17.29
N VAL A 139 -22.80 9.33 -18.40
CA VAL A 139 -23.56 8.23 -19.01
C VAL A 139 -23.65 6.99 -18.10
N PHE A 140 -22.60 6.71 -17.34
CA PHE A 140 -22.51 5.53 -16.49
C PHE A 140 -22.56 5.85 -14.99
N SER A 141 -22.92 7.09 -14.63
CA SER A 141 -23.15 7.49 -13.24
C SER A 141 -24.30 6.68 -12.64
N GLY A 142 -24.16 6.30 -11.37
CA GLY A 142 -25.20 5.57 -10.65
C GLY A 142 -25.31 4.07 -10.98
N LEU A 143 -24.52 3.53 -11.91
CA LEU A 143 -24.52 2.09 -12.16
C LEU A 143 -23.86 1.32 -11.00
N PRO A 144 -24.56 0.38 -10.35
CA PRO A 144 -24.00 -0.37 -9.24
C PRO A 144 -22.91 -1.32 -9.73
N ARG A 145 -21.84 -1.41 -8.93
CA ARG A 145 -20.65 -2.24 -9.21
C ARG A 145 -20.02 -1.93 -10.57
N PHE A 146 -19.98 -0.66 -10.95
CA PHE A 146 -19.35 -0.18 -12.18
C PHE A 146 -18.33 0.91 -11.86
N LYS A 147 -17.09 0.76 -12.34
CA LYS A 147 -16.00 1.70 -12.10
C LYS A 147 -15.38 2.11 -13.44
N VAL A 148 -15.17 3.42 -13.63
CA VAL A 148 -14.47 3.96 -14.81
C VAL A 148 -13.06 4.37 -14.39
N VAL A 149 -12.06 3.91 -15.14
CA VAL A 149 -10.65 4.21 -14.90
C VAL A 149 -9.96 4.62 -16.20
N PHE A 150 -8.98 5.51 -16.08
CA PHE A 150 -8.24 6.09 -17.21
C PHE A 150 -6.80 5.61 -17.12
N THR A 151 -6.33 4.95 -18.18
CA THR A 151 -5.05 4.22 -18.14
C THR A 151 -4.22 4.42 -19.41
N SER A 152 -2.91 4.30 -19.25
CA SER A 152 -1.95 4.19 -20.35
C SER A 152 -0.71 3.46 -19.84
N ILE A 153 -0.05 2.74 -20.74
CA ILE A 153 1.24 2.08 -20.47
C ILE A 153 2.43 2.99 -20.78
N LYS A 154 2.20 4.21 -21.31
CA LYS A 154 3.28 5.18 -21.47
C LYS A 154 3.80 5.61 -20.11
N ARG A 155 5.12 5.83 -20.06
CA ARG A 155 5.89 6.17 -18.85
C ARG A 155 5.20 7.18 -17.93
N GLN A 156 4.70 8.29 -18.46
CA GLN A 156 4.08 9.37 -17.68
C GLN A 156 2.75 8.99 -16.99
N TYR A 157 2.10 7.89 -17.40
CA TYR A 157 0.84 7.40 -16.82
C TYR A 157 0.95 6.01 -16.18
N PHE A 158 2.08 5.32 -16.39
CA PHE A 158 2.24 3.92 -16.02
C PHE A 158 2.03 3.69 -14.52
N LEU A 159 2.61 4.53 -13.65
CA LEU A 159 2.43 4.42 -12.20
C LEU A 159 0.95 4.49 -11.78
N ARG A 160 0.18 5.39 -12.38
CA ARG A 160 -1.27 5.49 -12.15
C ARG A 160 -1.98 4.20 -12.57
N THR A 161 -1.64 3.68 -13.75
CA THR A 161 -2.18 2.41 -14.25
C THR A 161 -1.84 1.25 -13.32
N LEU A 162 -0.59 1.16 -12.86
CA LEU A 162 -0.13 0.15 -11.89
C LEU A 162 -0.93 0.21 -10.58
N MET A 163 -1.17 1.41 -10.03
CA MET A 163 -1.96 1.56 -8.82
C MET A 163 -3.43 1.13 -9.01
N ILE A 164 -4.00 1.38 -10.19
CA ILE A 164 -5.34 0.91 -10.56
C ILE A 164 -5.37 -0.63 -10.59
N PHE A 165 -4.40 -1.28 -11.23
CA PHE A 165 -4.33 -2.74 -11.31
C PHE A 165 -4.05 -3.38 -9.94
N ARG A 166 -3.16 -2.79 -9.13
CA ARG A 166 -2.94 -3.23 -7.75
C ARG A 166 -4.25 -3.22 -6.95
N THR A 167 -5.02 -2.13 -7.06
CA THR A 167 -6.32 -2.00 -6.39
C THR A 167 -7.31 -3.03 -6.92
N LEU A 168 -7.33 -3.28 -8.24
CA LEU A 168 -8.16 -4.30 -8.87
C LEU A 168 -7.81 -5.70 -8.36
N ILE A 169 -6.55 -6.10 -8.41
CA ILE A 169 -6.07 -7.41 -7.93
C ILE A 169 -6.41 -7.60 -6.46
N LYS A 170 -6.17 -6.57 -5.63
CA LYS A 170 -6.55 -6.61 -4.21
C LYS A 170 -8.05 -6.89 -4.04
N ASN A 171 -8.92 -6.17 -4.76
CA ASN A 171 -10.37 -6.38 -4.69
C ASN A 171 -10.80 -7.76 -5.17
N ILE A 172 -10.07 -8.37 -6.11
CA ILE A 172 -10.34 -9.74 -6.56
C ILE A 172 -9.97 -10.75 -5.46
N LEU A 173 -8.82 -10.57 -4.82
CA LEU A 173 -8.32 -11.50 -3.80
C LEU A 173 -9.15 -11.45 -2.50
N THR A 174 -9.59 -10.26 -2.12
CA THR A 174 -10.43 -10.04 -0.94
C THR A 174 -11.91 -10.28 -1.30
N GLU A 175 -12.41 -11.50 -1.10
CA GLU A 175 -13.82 -11.88 -1.33
C GLU A 175 -14.80 -11.10 -0.41
N GLU A 176 -14.29 -10.48 0.65
CA GLU A 176 -14.99 -9.52 1.48
C GLU A 176 -14.20 -8.20 1.47
N VAL A 177 -14.90 -7.06 1.47
CA VAL A 177 -14.30 -5.82 1.97
C VAL A 177 -14.01 -6.10 3.44
N SER A 178 -12.83 -6.64 3.75
CA SER A 178 -12.48 -6.88 5.15
C SER A 178 -12.60 -5.54 5.86
N PRO A 179 -13.18 -5.49 7.07
CA PRO A 179 -13.26 -4.26 7.87
C PRO A 179 -11.89 -3.59 8.06
N GLU A 180 -10.78 -4.30 7.86
CA GLU A 180 -9.42 -3.77 7.92
C GLU A 180 -9.05 -2.88 6.73
N ASN A 181 -9.77 -2.98 5.60
CA ASN A 181 -9.64 -2.05 4.46
C ASN A 181 -10.51 -0.80 4.60
N LEU A 182 -11.36 -0.74 5.62
CA LEU A 182 -11.92 0.54 6.02
C LEU A 182 -10.77 1.34 6.58
N ASN A 183 -10.41 2.44 5.91
CA ASN A 183 -9.51 3.42 6.49
C ASN A 183 -10.20 3.91 7.78
N LEU A 184 -9.85 3.29 8.91
CA LEU A 184 -10.52 3.50 10.20
C LEU A 184 -10.45 4.97 10.59
N VAL A 185 -9.34 5.63 10.23
CA VAL A 185 -9.19 7.07 10.39
C VAL A 185 -10.25 7.79 9.56
N PHE A 186 -10.48 7.41 8.30
CA PHE A 186 -11.54 8.02 7.46
C PHE A 186 -12.94 7.74 8.00
N ILE A 187 -13.24 6.52 8.47
CA ILE A 187 -14.52 6.23 9.15
C ILE A 187 -14.67 7.10 10.39
N LYS A 188 -13.64 7.19 11.22
CA LYS A 188 -13.65 8.02 12.42
C LYS A 188 -13.92 9.47 12.06
N ASP A 189 -13.32 9.98 10.99
CA ASP A 189 -13.55 11.35 10.52
C ASP A 189 -15.00 11.55 10.03
N VAL A 190 -15.54 10.59 9.26
CA VAL A 190 -16.94 10.60 8.81
C VAL A 190 -17.88 10.58 10.01
N VAL A 191 -17.64 9.70 10.98
CA VAL A 191 -18.45 9.59 12.20
C VAL A 191 -18.36 10.87 13.02
N SER A 192 -17.16 11.43 13.19
CA SER A 192 -16.94 12.66 13.94
C SER A 192 -17.65 13.84 13.25
N PHE A 193 -17.61 13.89 11.92
CA PHE A 193 -18.38 14.85 11.14
C PHE A 193 -19.89 14.68 11.33
N MET A 194 -20.41 13.44 11.29
CA MET A 194 -21.84 13.19 11.51
C MET A 194 -22.27 13.55 12.95
N LYS A 195 -21.41 13.38 13.96
CA LYS A 195 -21.70 13.78 15.35
C LYS A 195 -21.94 15.28 15.51
N LEU A 196 -21.42 16.13 14.61
CA LEU A 196 -21.69 17.57 14.63
C LEU A 196 -23.18 17.90 14.44
N PHE A 197 -23.95 16.97 13.85
CA PHE A 197 -25.39 17.10 13.61
C PHE A 197 -26.26 16.50 14.73
N LYS A 198 -25.67 16.00 15.82
CA LYS A 198 -26.43 15.34 16.91
C LYS A 198 -27.56 16.22 17.46
N GLU A 199 -27.30 17.51 17.61
CA GLU A 199 -28.26 18.49 18.15
C GLU A 199 -28.59 19.61 17.14
N LYS A 200 -28.11 19.48 15.89
CA LYS A 200 -28.19 20.54 14.89
C LYS A 200 -28.57 19.94 13.55
N ASP A 201 -29.55 20.56 12.87
CA ASP A 201 -29.89 20.21 11.48
C ASP A 201 -28.92 20.82 10.47
N MET A 202 -28.19 21.85 10.89
CA MET A 202 -27.30 22.63 10.05
C MET A 202 -26.02 22.99 10.80
N ILE A 203 -24.90 22.93 10.08
CA ILE A 203 -23.59 23.41 10.53
C ILE A 203 -22.92 24.24 9.44
N TYR A 204 -22.03 25.14 9.84
CA TYR A 204 -21.17 25.90 8.93
C TYR A 204 -19.88 25.13 8.63
N LEU A 205 -19.48 25.10 7.35
CA LEU A 205 -18.31 24.35 6.89
C LEU A 205 -17.02 24.83 7.55
N SER A 206 -16.84 26.14 7.72
CA SER A 206 -15.67 26.69 8.41
C SER A 206 -15.58 26.21 9.87
N SER A 207 -16.71 26.20 10.59
CA SER A 207 -16.81 25.71 11.97
C SER A 207 -16.48 24.22 12.07
N ALA A 208 -17.09 23.41 11.21
CA ALA A 208 -16.88 21.96 11.20
C ALA A 208 -15.43 21.59 10.89
N LYS A 209 -14.79 22.32 9.97
CA LYS A 209 -13.38 22.11 9.62
C LYS A 209 -12.44 22.40 10.79
N ASN A 210 -12.68 23.50 11.50
CA ASN A 210 -11.88 23.88 12.67
C ASN A 210 -12.05 22.89 13.83
N GLU A 211 -13.27 22.42 14.06
CA GLU A 211 -13.59 21.49 15.15
C GLU A 211 -12.95 20.11 14.93
N LEU A 212 -13.00 19.59 13.69
CA LEU A 212 -12.47 18.27 13.37
C LEU A 212 -10.95 18.25 13.10
N ARG A 213 -10.31 19.42 12.93
CA ARG A 213 -8.88 19.56 12.61
C ARG A 213 -8.43 18.73 11.39
N LEU A 214 -9.31 18.57 10.40
CA LEU A 214 -9.03 17.80 9.18
C LEU A 214 -8.36 18.68 8.12
N SER A 215 -7.53 18.04 7.28
CA SER A 215 -6.99 18.71 6.09
C SER A 215 -8.08 18.98 5.04
N ASP A 216 -7.90 20.03 4.24
CA ASP A 216 -8.86 20.49 3.23
C ASP A 216 -9.28 19.38 2.26
N ALA A 217 -8.30 18.61 1.77
CA ALA A 217 -8.56 17.50 0.85
C ALA A 217 -9.46 16.44 1.51
N ARG A 218 -9.13 16.07 2.76
CA ARG A 218 -9.83 15.03 3.49
C ARG A 218 -11.25 15.42 3.88
N PHE A 219 -11.42 16.67 4.31
CA PHE A 219 -12.74 17.24 4.59
C PHE A 219 -13.61 17.28 3.33
N LYS A 220 -13.03 17.68 2.18
CA LYS A 220 -13.71 17.69 0.89
C LYS A 220 -14.16 16.29 0.45
N ASP A 221 -13.32 15.27 0.63
CA ASP A 221 -13.65 13.88 0.30
C ASP A 221 -14.85 13.36 1.13
N ILE A 222 -14.86 13.67 2.44
CA ILE A 222 -15.99 13.34 3.33
C ILE A 222 -17.27 14.02 2.86
N MET A 223 -17.21 15.32 2.60
CA MET A 223 -18.35 16.11 2.12
C MET A 223 -18.91 15.58 0.81
N GLU A 224 -18.04 15.31 -0.17
CA GLU A 224 -18.45 14.79 -1.47
C GLU A 224 -19.11 13.41 -1.34
N MET A 225 -18.53 12.52 -0.54
CA MET A 225 -19.09 11.20 -0.26
C MET A 225 -20.48 11.30 0.37
N LEU A 226 -20.64 12.06 1.46
CA LEU A 226 -21.91 12.19 2.17
C LEU A 226 -22.98 12.85 1.28
N ARG A 227 -22.60 13.84 0.46
CA ARG A 227 -23.48 14.50 -0.49
C ARG A 227 -23.95 13.55 -1.60
N LEU A 228 -23.04 12.75 -2.17
CA LEU A 228 -23.36 11.75 -3.19
C LEU A 228 -24.31 10.66 -2.68
N LYS A 229 -24.26 10.37 -1.38
CA LYS A 229 -25.19 9.44 -0.71
C LYS A 229 -26.51 10.08 -0.31
N GLY A 230 -26.66 11.39 -0.50
CA GLY A 230 -27.87 12.14 -0.09
C GLY A 230 -28.00 12.28 1.43
N TYR A 231 -26.92 12.07 2.20
CA TYR A 231 -26.95 12.22 3.66
C TYR A 231 -26.84 13.67 4.10
N ILE A 232 -26.22 14.51 3.27
CA ILE A 232 -26.13 15.95 3.48
C ILE A 232 -26.46 16.71 2.20
N THR A 233 -26.92 17.93 2.37
CA THR A 233 -27.07 18.95 1.33
C THR A 233 -26.27 20.19 1.70
N THR A 234 -25.90 21.00 0.71
CA THR A 234 -25.06 22.18 0.93
C THR A 234 -25.68 23.40 0.28
N ASN A 235 -25.75 24.52 1.01
CA ASN A 235 -26.23 25.80 0.51
C ASN A 235 -25.16 26.87 0.69
N GLU A 236 -24.84 27.60 -0.37
CA GLU A 236 -23.93 28.75 -0.29
C GLU A 236 -24.67 29.97 0.26
N LYS A 237 -24.11 30.61 1.30
CA LYS A 237 -24.59 31.89 1.83
C LYS A 237 -23.43 32.82 2.08
N GLU A 238 -23.53 34.03 1.52
CA GLU A 238 -22.72 35.27 1.63
C GLU A 238 -21.23 35.21 2.04
N ASN A 239 -20.76 34.32 2.93
CA ASN A 239 -19.34 34.07 3.23
C ASN A 239 -18.99 32.63 3.67
N ASP A 240 -19.92 31.67 3.71
CA ASP A 240 -19.65 30.28 4.11
C ASP A 240 -20.63 29.29 3.45
N LEU A 241 -20.31 28.00 3.57
CA LEU A 241 -21.16 26.91 3.10
C LEU A 241 -21.94 26.33 4.29
N GLU A 242 -23.26 26.48 4.25
CA GLU A 242 -24.15 25.77 5.17
C GLU A 242 -24.26 24.31 4.72
N VAL A 243 -24.07 23.39 5.66
CA VAL A 243 -24.25 21.95 5.45
C VAL A 243 -25.45 21.51 6.26
N HIS A 244 -26.44 20.92 5.59
CA HIS A 244 -27.69 20.45 6.18
C HIS A 244 -27.72 18.92 6.14
N ILE A 245 -28.15 18.27 7.22
CA ILE A 245 -28.36 16.82 7.23
C ILE A 245 -29.69 16.48 6.56
N SER A 246 -29.72 15.41 5.77
CA SER A 246 -30.90 15.00 4.97
C SER A 246 -31.30 13.54 5.19
N LEU A 247 -30.86 12.95 6.31
CA LEU A 247 -31.16 11.58 6.68
C LEU A 247 -32.59 11.43 7.22
N PRO A 248 -33.40 10.49 6.71
CA PRO A 248 -34.60 10.04 7.40
C PRO A 248 -34.20 9.41 8.74
N ASP A 249 -34.98 9.66 9.79
CA ASP A 249 -34.73 9.14 11.14
C ASP A 249 -33.32 9.46 11.67
N LYS A 250 -32.87 10.71 11.43
CA LYS A 250 -31.52 11.21 11.80
C LYS A 250 -31.13 10.85 13.24
N GLU A 251 -32.08 10.90 14.17
CA GLU A 251 -31.85 10.67 15.60
C GLU A 251 -31.43 9.22 15.85
N ILE A 252 -32.19 8.26 15.32
CA ILE A 252 -31.91 6.82 15.44
C ILE A 252 -30.58 6.47 14.76
N PHE A 253 -30.31 7.05 13.59
CA PHE A 253 -29.07 6.82 12.87
C PHE A 253 -27.84 7.38 13.60
N LEU A 254 -27.93 8.61 14.11
CA LEU A 254 -26.85 9.26 14.85
C LEU A 254 -26.61 8.58 16.20
N GLU A 255 -27.65 8.11 16.87
CA GLU A 255 -27.56 7.31 18.10
C GLU A 255 -26.87 5.97 17.83
N SER A 256 -27.30 5.24 16.79
CA SER A 256 -26.67 3.99 16.36
C SER A 256 -25.21 4.16 15.98
N ILE A 257 -24.86 5.25 15.30
CA ILE A 257 -23.46 5.59 14.99
C ILE A 257 -22.70 5.93 16.25
N SER A 258 -23.28 6.70 17.18
CA SER A 258 -22.60 7.09 18.42
C SER A 258 -22.21 5.86 19.23
N ASP A 259 -23.14 4.94 19.45
CA ASP A 259 -22.95 3.71 20.23
C ASP A 259 -21.99 2.73 19.54
N TYR A 260 -22.15 2.55 18.22
CA TYR A 260 -21.24 1.73 17.43
C TYR A 260 -19.83 2.31 17.41
N SER A 261 -19.71 3.64 17.29
CA SER A 261 -18.43 4.33 17.18
C SER A 261 -17.63 4.26 18.46
N GLU A 262 -18.23 4.50 19.63
CA GLU A 262 -17.44 4.60 20.86
C GLU A 262 -16.96 3.24 21.34
N THR A 263 -17.77 2.20 21.15
CA THR A 263 -17.40 0.85 21.61
C THR A 263 -16.45 0.18 20.62
N LYS A 264 -16.81 0.11 19.33
CA LYS A 264 -15.96 -0.56 18.35
C LYS A 264 -14.75 0.25 17.90
N LEU A 265 -14.82 1.58 17.80
CA LEU A 265 -13.60 2.33 17.48
C LEU A 265 -12.61 2.25 18.64
N ARG A 266 -13.05 2.23 19.91
CA ARG A 266 -12.13 1.99 21.03
C ARG A 266 -11.52 0.59 20.97
N GLU A 267 -12.31 -0.45 20.76
CA GLU A 267 -11.77 -1.81 20.61
C GLU A 267 -10.77 -1.92 19.44
N LEU A 268 -11.05 -1.24 18.31
CA LEU A 268 -10.17 -1.21 17.15
C LEU A 268 -8.94 -0.34 17.38
N GLU A 269 -9.08 0.81 18.05
CA GLU A 269 -7.97 1.69 18.44
C GLU A 269 -7.07 0.99 19.44
N GLU A 270 -7.62 0.28 20.44
CA GLU A 270 -6.86 -0.54 21.38
C GLU A 270 -6.15 -1.69 20.65
N LYS A 271 -6.82 -2.39 19.74
CA LYS A 271 -6.16 -3.42 18.91
C LYS A 271 -5.04 -2.84 18.06
N TYR A 272 -5.26 -1.69 17.44
CA TYR A 272 -4.27 -1.02 16.60
C TYR A 272 -3.10 -0.44 17.41
N LEU A 273 -3.38 0.12 18.59
CA LEU A 273 -2.38 0.64 19.52
C LEU A 273 -1.57 -0.52 20.12
N ASN A 274 -2.23 -1.60 20.51
CA ASN A 274 -1.56 -2.82 20.98
C ASN A 274 -0.71 -3.45 19.87
N PHE A 275 -1.19 -3.45 18.63
CA PHE A 275 -0.41 -3.87 17.46
C PHE A 275 0.82 -2.96 17.26
N GLN A 276 0.65 -1.63 17.29
CA GLN A 276 1.76 -0.67 17.21
C GLN A 276 2.78 -0.85 18.34
N VAL A 277 2.32 -1.11 19.57
CA VAL A 277 3.19 -1.32 20.73
C VAL A 277 3.94 -2.65 20.61
N LYS A 278 3.26 -3.73 20.21
CA LYS A 278 3.87 -5.06 19.99
C LYS A 278 4.92 -5.02 18.88
N VAL A 279 4.59 -4.37 17.74
CA VAL A 279 5.53 -4.19 16.61
C VAL A 279 6.75 -3.37 17.00
N LYS A 280 6.62 -2.43 17.95
CA LYS A 280 7.72 -1.56 18.34
C LYS A 280 8.64 -2.11 19.42
N ARG A 281 8.15 -2.96 20.33
CA ARG A 281 8.92 -3.41 21.50
C ARG A 281 9.55 -4.79 21.36
N ASP A 282 8.88 -5.71 20.67
CA ASP A 282 9.27 -7.12 20.70
C ASP A 282 9.79 -7.62 19.34
N ALA A 283 9.81 -6.77 18.31
CA ALA A 283 10.25 -7.18 16.98
C ALA A 283 11.78 -7.06 16.86
N PRO A 284 12.48 -8.09 16.37
CA PRO A 284 13.93 -8.01 16.21
C PRO A 284 14.32 -6.91 15.23
N PRO A 285 15.57 -6.39 15.30
CA PRO A 285 16.04 -5.34 14.40
C PRO A 285 15.87 -5.68 12.91
N ILE A 286 16.21 -6.90 12.53
CA ILE A 286 16.01 -7.48 11.20
C ILE A 286 14.93 -8.57 11.30
N LEU A 287 13.80 -8.34 10.65
CA LEU A 287 12.65 -9.25 10.61
C LEU A 287 12.90 -10.43 9.65
N GLY A 288 13.58 -10.16 8.54
CA GLY A 288 13.83 -11.14 7.49
C GLY A 288 14.45 -10.53 6.24
N CYS A 289 14.62 -11.36 5.21
CA CYS A 289 15.27 -10.99 3.97
C CYS A 289 14.63 -11.72 2.78
N ILE A 290 14.52 -11.04 1.65
CA ILE A 290 14.21 -11.64 0.34
C ILE A 290 15.42 -11.48 -0.57
N VAL A 291 15.88 -12.59 -1.17
CA VAL A 291 16.81 -12.58 -2.30
C VAL A 291 16.02 -12.83 -3.57
N ALA A 292 16.09 -11.90 -4.52
CA ALA A 292 15.42 -11.97 -5.80
C ALA A 292 16.40 -11.72 -6.94
N ASP A 293 16.00 -12.09 -8.16
CA ASP A 293 16.73 -11.67 -9.35
C ASP A 293 16.36 -10.24 -9.79
N LYS A 294 17.05 -9.72 -10.81
CA LYS A 294 16.78 -8.37 -11.33
C LYS A 294 15.41 -8.17 -11.98
N ILE A 295 14.67 -9.23 -12.30
CA ILE A 295 13.28 -9.14 -12.80
C ILE A 295 12.26 -9.26 -11.66
N GLY A 296 12.72 -9.44 -10.42
CA GLY A 296 11.89 -9.49 -9.23
C GLY A 296 11.34 -10.87 -8.91
N ARG A 297 11.88 -11.95 -9.49
CA ARG A 297 11.53 -13.31 -9.08
C ARG A 297 12.22 -13.63 -7.75
N THR A 298 11.43 -13.93 -6.73
CA THR A 298 11.92 -14.41 -5.43
C THR A 298 12.69 -15.73 -5.61
N LEU A 299 13.93 -15.76 -5.12
CA LEU A 299 14.79 -16.95 -5.09
C LEU A 299 14.85 -17.56 -3.69
N ILE A 300 14.95 -16.70 -2.67
CA ILE A 300 14.96 -17.06 -1.26
C ILE A 300 14.11 -16.04 -0.51
N ALA A 301 13.30 -16.49 0.43
CA ALA A 301 12.63 -15.64 1.40
C ALA A 301 12.87 -16.27 2.78
N THR A 302 13.47 -15.51 3.69
CA THR A 302 13.91 -16.03 4.99
C THR A 302 13.42 -15.08 6.08
N GLU A 303 12.83 -15.62 7.13
CA GLU A 303 12.47 -14.89 8.34
C GLU A 303 13.51 -15.13 9.43
N ALA A 304 13.79 -14.12 10.25
CA ALA A 304 14.73 -14.25 11.37
C ALA A 304 14.20 -15.16 12.49
N GLY A 305 12.90 -15.44 12.50
CA GLY A 305 12.22 -16.33 13.43
C GLY A 305 10.95 -16.85 12.77
N ASP A 306 10.27 -17.79 13.41
CA ASP A 306 9.11 -18.44 12.79
C ASP A 306 7.89 -17.50 12.80
N ASP A 307 7.24 -17.35 11.64
CA ASP A 307 6.04 -16.52 11.41
C ASP A 307 6.19 -15.02 11.74
N ILE A 308 7.42 -14.48 11.71
CA ILE A 308 7.67 -13.06 12.03
C ILE A 308 6.92 -12.13 11.08
N PHE A 309 6.88 -12.40 9.77
CA PHE A 309 6.16 -11.49 8.87
C PHE A 309 4.65 -11.50 9.13
N ASN A 310 4.09 -12.66 9.49
CA ASN A 310 2.69 -12.72 9.86
C ASN A 310 2.42 -11.99 11.19
N ASP A 311 3.25 -12.24 12.20
CA ASP A 311 3.07 -11.69 13.55
C ASP A 311 3.25 -10.17 13.63
N TYR A 312 4.17 -9.62 12.83
CA TYR A 312 4.54 -8.21 12.91
C TYR A 312 4.04 -7.37 11.73
N LEU A 313 3.86 -7.96 10.56
CA LEU A 313 3.39 -7.24 9.38
C LEU A 313 1.93 -7.58 9.04
N GLY A 314 1.35 -8.62 9.64
CA GLY A 314 0.05 -9.15 9.23
C GLY A 314 0.09 -9.72 7.81
N ILE A 315 1.29 -9.98 7.29
CA ILE A 315 1.51 -10.50 5.94
C ILE A 315 1.58 -12.01 6.06
N THR A 316 0.56 -12.70 5.58
CA THR A 316 0.61 -14.15 5.45
C THR A 316 1.59 -14.53 4.34
N TYR A 317 2.43 -15.54 4.58
CA TYR A 317 3.45 -16.02 3.65
C TYR A 317 2.91 -16.40 2.25
N GLN A 318 1.61 -16.67 2.15
CA GLN A 318 0.95 -17.03 0.89
C GLN A 318 0.63 -15.80 0.03
N GLY A 319 1.64 -15.32 -0.71
CA GLY A 319 1.48 -14.54 -1.95
C GLY A 319 1.68 -13.03 -1.87
N GLU A 320 1.59 -12.41 -0.68
CA GLU A 320 1.82 -10.96 -0.56
C GLU A 320 3.31 -10.58 -0.58
N LEU A 321 4.18 -11.40 0.04
CA LEU A 321 5.64 -11.21 0.01
C LEU A 321 6.21 -11.31 -1.41
N ASP A 322 5.65 -12.20 -2.23
CA ASP A 322 6.07 -12.40 -3.63
C ASP A 322 5.82 -11.18 -4.52
N LEU A 323 4.98 -10.22 -4.09
CA LEU A 323 4.75 -8.97 -4.82
C LEU A 323 5.81 -7.91 -4.50
N ILE A 324 6.55 -8.06 -3.40
CA ILE A 324 7.54 -7.07 -2.96
C ILE A 324 8.74 -7.06 -3.90
N ALA A 325 9.31 -8.22 -4.21
CA ALA A 325 10.47 -8.32 -5.10
C ALA A 325 10.21 -7.75 -6.52
N PRO A 326 9.09 -8.08 -7.21
CA PRO A 326 8.72 -7.44 -8.47
C PRO A 326 8.54 -5.93 -8.36
N PHE A 327 7.94 -5.44 -7.28
CA PHE A 327 7.77 -4.01 -7.06
C PHE A 327 9.11 -3.29 -6.89
N VAL A 328 10.01 -3.83 -6.08
CA VAL A 328 11.34 -3.25 -5.83
C VAL A 328 12.22 -3.32 -7.08
N SER A 329 12.17 -4.43 -7.83
CA SER A 329 12.83 -4.56 -9.14
C SER A 329 12.33 -3.50 -10.13
N ALA A 330 11.01 -3.28 -10.22
CA ALA A 330 10.44 -2.26 -11.08
C ALA A 330 10.89 -0.84 -10.68
N LEU A 331 11.04 -0.56 -9.37
CA LEU A 331 11.58 0.70 -8.88
C LEU A 331 13.05 0.90 -9.27
N GLU A 332 13.90 -0.12 -9.14
CA GLU A 332 15.30 -0.08 -9.55
C GLU A 332 15.43 0.12 -11.08
N HIS A 333 14.59 -0.55 -11.87
CA HIS A 333 14.56 -0.36 -13.32
C HIS A 333 14.15 1.07 -13.67
N PHE A 334 13.06 1.55 -13.05
CA PHE A 334 12.57 2.90 -13.25
C PHE A 334 13.64 3.95 -12.93
N SER A 335 14.42 3.76 -11.87
CA SER A 335 15.47 4.70 -11.47
C SER A 335 16.62 4.79 -12.46
N LYS A 336 17.02 3.65 -13.05
CA LYS A 336 17.99 3.62 -14.15
C LYS A 336 17.49 4.40 -15.36
N GLU A 337 16.20 4.28 -15.68
CA GLU A 337 15.61 5.04 -16.79
C GLU A 337 15.56 6.55 -16.56
N ILE A 338 15.40 7.02 -15.32
CA ILE A 338 15.46 8.47 -14.99
C ILE A 338 16.90 8.94 -14.75
N LYS A 339 17.90 8.09 -14.97
CA LYS A 339 19.32 8.38 -14.75
C LYS A 339 19.61 8.85 -13.31
N ILE A 340 18.88 8.31 -12.33
CA ILE A 340 19.34 8.42 -10.94
C ILE A 340 20.56 7.52 -10.82
N ILE A 341 21.70 8.15 -10.56
CA ILE A 341 22.98 7.47 -10.35
C ILE A 341 22.92 6.76 -8.99
N ASP A 342 23.35 5.50 -8.94
CA ASP A 342 23.57 4.71 -7.72
C ASP A 342 22.35 4.43 -6.82
N MET A 343 21.19 4.12 -7.42
CA MET A 343 20.07 3.46 -6.70
C MET A 343 20.33 1.97 -6.40
N GLY A 344 21.60 1.52 -6.44
CA GLY A 344 21.97 0.17 -6.03
C GLY A 344 21.59 -0.09 -4.58
N ASP A 345 21.62 0.95 -3.75
CA ASP A 345 21.13 0.91 -2.38
C ASP A 345 20.01 1.93 -2.20
N PHE A 346 18.83 1.51 -1.76
CA PHE A 346 17.79 2.46 -1.36
C PHE A 346 16.93 1.95 -0.20
N LYS A 347 16.31 2.91 0.48
CA LYS A 347 15.47 2.69 1.65
C LYS A 347 14.01 3.04 1.32
N LEU A 348 13.09 2.19 1.76
CA LEU A 348 11.66 2.53 1.83
C LEU A 348 11.22 2.48 3.28
N HIS A 349 10.91 3.64 3.86
CA HIS A 349 10.48 3.73 5.25
C HIS A 349 8.95 3.79 5.34
N GLY A 350 8.35 2.81 6.01
CA GLY A 350 6.94 2.77 6.36
C GLY A 350 6.72 2.92 7.86
N THR A 351 5.46 3.06 8.27
CA THR A 351 5.10 3.21 9.70
C THR A 351 5.44 1.99 10.55
N PHE A 352 5.42 0.80 9.94
CA PHE A 352 5.58 -0.48 10.63
C PHE A 352 6.80 -1.27 10.18
N ILE A 353 7.40 -0.88 9.05
CA ILE A 353 8.54 -1.57 8.48
C ILE A 353 9.44 -0.59 7.75
N SER A 354 10.75 -0.85 7.78
CA SER A 354 11.73 -0.20 6.92
C SER A 354 12.33 -1.25 5.99
N LEU A 355 12.28 -1.03 4.68
CA LEU A 355 12.94 -1.90 3.71
C LEU A 355 14.30 -1.31 3.37
N TYR A 356 15.34 -2.14 3.47
CA TYR A 356 16.69 -1.80 3.00
C TYR A 356 17.05 -2.69 1.83
N VAL A 357 17.24 -2.09 0.66
CA VAL A 357 17.44 -2.79 -0.60
C VAL A 357 18.90 -2.67 -1.00
N ILE A 358 19.52 -3.80 -1.34
CA ILE A 358 20.89 -3.91 -1.85
C ILE A 358 20.87 -4.60 -3.21
N GLY A 359 21.39 -3.92 -4.23
CA GLY A 359 21.65 -4.50 -5.54
C GLY A 359 23.05 -5.09 -5.59
N PHE A 360 23.16 -6.38 -5.91
CA PHE A 360 24.45 -7.07 -6.04
C PHE A 360 24.45 -7.94 -7.30
N ASP A 361 25.31 -7.63 -8.28
CA ASP A 361 25.34 -8.30 -9.60
C ASP A 361 23.94 -8.45 -10.24
N ASN A 362 23.49 -9.69 -10.45
CA ASN A 362 22.19 -10.05 -11.03
C ASN A 362 21.09 -10.25 -9.97
N PHE A 363 21.36 -9.84 -8.73
CA PHE A 363 20.48 -10.05 -7.60
C PHE A 363 20.06 -8.74 -6.96
N LEU A 364 18.94 -8.84 -6.27
CA LEU A 364 18.33 -7.82 -5.45
C LEU A 364 18.07 -8.46 -4.09
N VAL A 365 18.60 -7.86 -3.03
CA VAL A 365 18.39 -8.33 -1.66
C VAL A 365 17.60 -7.28 -0.91
N ILE A 366 16.49 -7.68 -0.31
CA ILE A 366 15.54 -6.81 0.38
C ILE A 366 15.50 -7.22 1.83
N PHE A 367 16.09 -6.43 2.71
CA PHE A 367 16.00 -6.62 4.15
C PHE A 367 14.76 -5.92 4.71
N PHE A 368 14.07 -6.64 5.58
CA PHE A 368 12.88 -6.19 6.29
C PHE A 368 13.35 -5.79 7.69
N LEU A 369 13.45 -4.49 7.96
CA LEU A 369 13.95 -3.96 9.21
C LEU A 369 12.80 -3.43 10.07
N ASN A 370 12.92 -3.57 11.39
CA ASN A 370 12.10 -2.81 12.32
C ASN A 370 12.33 -1.30 12.07
N PRO A 371 11.29 -0.44 12.00
CA PRO A 371 11.42 0.99 11.74
C PRO A 371 12.40 1.74 12.66
N ASN A 372 12.60 1.24 13.89
CA ASN A 372 13.48 1.87 14.87
C ASN A 372 14.94 1.39 14.73
N THR A 373 15.21 0.46 13.82
CA THR A 373 16.56 -0.05 13.57
C THR A 373 17.40 1.02 12.88
N ASN A 374 18.57 1.29 13.46
CA ASN A 374 19.59 2.13 12.86
C ASN A 374 20.31 1.34 11.77
N GLU A 375 19.78 1.46 10.55
CA GLU A 375 20.31 0.82 9.35
C GLU A 375 21.76 1.20 9.03
N ASP A 376 22.20 2.43 9.34
CA ASP A 376 23.57 2.86 9.08
C ASP A 376 24.56 2.04 9.92
N GLY A 377 24.15 1.65 11.13
CA GLY A 377 24.90 0.74 11.99
C GLY A 377 24.99 -0.70 11.47
N LEU A 378 24.04 -1.12 10.63
CA LEU A 378 23.99 -2.47 10.03
C LEU A 378 24.51 -2.52 8.59
N LYS A 379 24.56 -1.38 7.89
CA LYS A 379 24.81 -1.32 6.45
C LYS A 379 26.05 -2.09 6.03
N LYS A 380 27.17 -1.89 6.73
CA LYS A 380 28.43 -2.58 6.43
C LYS A 380 28.31 -4.10 6.59
N ASP A 381 27.67 -4.55 7.65
CA ASP A 381 27.51 -5.97 7.98
C ASP A 381 26.58 -6.65 6.96
N LEU A 382 25.49 -5.99 6.57
CA LEU A 382 24.56 -6.45 5.54
C LEU A 382 25.26 -6.61 4.17
N HIS A 383 26.00 -5.58 3.74
CA HIS A 383 26.77 -5.62 2.49
C HIS A 383 27.83 -6.71 2.48
N GLN A 384 28.58 -6.83 3.58
CA GLN A 384 29.62 -7.84 3.70
C GLN A 384 29.02 -9.25 3.64
N PHE A 385 27.93 -9.49 4.39
CA PHE A 385 27.25 -10.78 4.38
C PHE A 385 26.76 -11.16 2.99
N ILE A 386 26.06 -10.27 2.29
CA ILE A 386 25.53 -10.55 0.95
C ILE A 386 26.64 -10.77 -0.07
N SER A 387 27.69 -9.96 -0.04
CA SER A 387 28.85 -10.13 -0.91
C SER A 387 29.51 -11.49 -0.67
N THR A 388 29.73 -11.89 0.59
CA THR A 388 30.30 -13.19 0.93
C THR A 388 29.38 -14.34 0.51
N LEU A 389 28.10 -14.27 0.86
CA LEU A 389 27.10 -15.29 0.56
C LEU A 389 27.00 -15.56 -0.95
N ILE A 390 26.86 -14.51 -1.76
CA ILE A 390 26.70 -14.65 -3.20
C ILE A 390 28.01 -15.07 -3.86
N ASN A 391 29.15 -14.48 -3.49
CA ASN A 391 30.43 -14.81 -4.13
C ASN A 391 30.89 -16.24 -3.83
N GLU A 392 30.77 -16.71 -2.60
CA GLU A 392 31.18 -18.07 -2.22
C GLU A 392 30.26 -19.15 -2.83
N ASN A 393 29.02 -18.80 -3.17
CA ASN A 393 28.02 -19.74 -3.68
C ASN A 393 27.55 -19.39 -5.10
N ARG A 394 28.37 -18.65 -5.85
CA ARG A 394 28.02 -18.06 -7.15
C ARG A 394 27.47 -19.07 -8.15
N GLU A 395 28.12 -20.22 -8.28
CA GLU A 395 27.69 -21.28 -9.21
C GLU A 395 26.29 -21.80 -8.88
N ILE A 396 25.93 -21.90 -7.61
CA ILE A 396 24.61 -22.37 -7.16
C ILE A 396 23.54 -21.33 -7.50
N PHE A 397 23.80 -20.05 -7.22
CA PHE A 397 22.89 -18.96 -7.56
C PHE A 397 22.69 -18.82 -9.08
N GLU A 398 23.76 -18.90 -9.89
CA GLU A 398 23.66 -18.88 -11.36
C GLU A 398 22.89 -20.08 -11.89
N LYS A 399 23.08 -21.27 -11.31
CA LYS A 399 22.32 -22.46 -11.66
C LYS A 399 20.83 -22.31 -11.30
N ALA A 400 20.51 -21.68 -10.17
CA ALA A 400 19.13 -21.43 -9.74
C ALA A 400 18.44 -20.45 -10.69
N LEU A 401 19.16 -19.41 -11.11
CA LEU A 401 18.69 -18.46 -12.13
C LEU A 401 18.33 -19.17 -13.43
N ASN A 402 19.27 -19.96 -13.96
CA ASN A 402 19.14 -20.64 -15.25
C ASN A 402 18.07 -21.74 -15.26
N LEU A 403 17.96 -22.52 -14.18
CA LEU A 403 17.00 -23.62 -14.09
C LEU A 403 15.62 -23.18 -13.61
N GLY A 404 15.51 -22.00 -12.98
CA GLY A 404 14.29 -21.56 -12.30
C GLY A 404 13.88 -22.44 -11.10
N SER A 405 14.79 -23.27 -10.61
CA SER A 405 14.55 -24.15 -9.47
C SER A 405 15.18 -23.56 -8.21
N VAL A 406 14.34 -23.15 -7.26
CA VAL A 406 14.76 -22.56 -5.97
C VAL A 406 15.25 -23.59 -4.97
N ASN A 407 14.88 -24.88 -5.13
CA ASN A 407 15.22 -25.93 -4.17
C ASN A 407 16.73 -26.12 -3.96
N ILE A 408 17.55 -25.77 -4.96
CA ILE A 408 19.01 -25.87 -4.83
C ILE A 408 19.59 -24.80 -3.87
N LEU A 409 18.79 -23.79 -3.51
CA LEU A 409 19.17 -22.71 -2.60
C LEU A 409 18.75 -22.96 -1.15
N MET A 410 18.11 -24.10 -0.83
CA MET A 410 17.73 -24.41 0.57
C MET A 410 18.90 -24.31 1.57
N PRO A 411 20.13 -24.78 1.27
CA PRO A 411 21.26 -24.59 2.19
C PRO A 411 21.66 -23.12 2.40
N MET A 412 21.34 -22.24 1.45
CA MET A 412 21.60 -20.80 1.58
C MET A 412 20.52 -20.12 2.43
N ASP A 413 19.27 -20.58 2.33
CA ASP A 413 18.17 -20.12 3.19
C ASP A 413 18.48 -20.36 4.67
N GLU A 414 18.94 -21.56 5.03
CA GLU A 414 19.38 -21.88 6.39
C GLU A 414 20.54 -20.98 6.86
N LYS A 415 21.55 -20.77 6.02
CA LYS A 415 22.67 -19.86 6.33
C LYS A 415 22.21 -18.41 6.53
N ILE A 416 21.24 -17.94 5.74
CA ILE A 416 20.65 -16.62 5.90
C ILE A 416 19.92 -16.55 7.24
N LYS A 417 19.12 -17.57 7.59
CA LYS A 417 18.39 -17.61 8.86
C LYS A 417 19.34 -17.53 10.06
N ASP A 418 20.37 -18.37 10.06
CA ASP A 418 21.38 -18.40 11.13
C ASP A 418 22.09 -17.04 11.26
N TRP A 419 22.44 -16.41 10.13
CA TRP A 419 23.08 -15.11 10.12
C TRP A 419 22.16 -13.99 10.62
N LEU A 420 20.88 -14.01 10.23
CA LEU A 420 19.88 -13.05 10.69
C LEU A 420 19.71 -13.11 12.22
N VAL A 421 19.58 -14.31 12.78
CA VAL A 421 19.48 -14.54 14.23
C VAL A 421 20.71 -13.98 14.95
N ALA A 422 21.91 -14.40 14.53
CA ALA A 422 23.15 -13.95 15.16
C ALA A 422 23.35 -12.43 15.06
N THR A 423 22.99 -11.83 13.93
CA THR A 423 23.11 -10.38 13.71
C THR A 423 22.14 -9.60 14.59
N ASN A 424 20.92 -10.09 14.78
CA ASN A 424 19.96 -9.50 15.71
C ASN A 424 20.48 -9.53 17.15
N GLU A 425 21.00 -10.66 17.61
CA GLU A 425 21.60 -10.77 18.96
C GLU A 425 22.77 -9.79 19.15
N ILE A 426 23.66 -9.68 18.15
CA ILE A 426 24.78 -8.73 18.18
C ILE A 426 24.26 -7.29 18.21
N TYR A 427 23.31 -6.95 17.35
CA TYR A 427 22.74 -5.60 17.29
C TYR A 427 22.08 -5.22 18.60
N GLU A 428 21.27 -6.10 19.18
CA GLU A 428 20.62 -5.87 20.48
C GLU A 428 21.67 -5.70 21.59
N SER A 429 22.75 -6.48 21.58
CA SER A 429 23.84 -6.30 22.55
C SER A 429 24.52 -4.92 22.42
N LYS A 430 24.74 -4.45 21.19
CA LYS A 430 25.31 -3.12 20.88
C LYS A 430 24.34 -1.97 21.18
N ALA A 431 23.05 -2.16 20.93
CA ALA A 431 22.02 -1.19 21.28
C ALA A 431 21.94 -1.04 22.81
N ASN A 432 21.94 -2.16 23.53
CA ASN A 432 21.95 -2.17 25.01
C ASN A 432 23.26 -1.60 25.60
N SER A 433 24.39 -1.74 24.89
CA SER A 433 25.66 -1.09 25.27
C SER A 433 25.75 0.37 24.80
N PHE A 434 24.70 0.90 24.14
CA PHE A 434 24.64 2.15 23.38
C PHE A 434 25.89 2.44 22.55
N GLU A 435 26.33 1.45 21.78
CA GLU A 435 27.29 1.62 20.68
C GLU A 435 26.58 2.04 19.38
N ILE A 436 25.27 1.81 19.29
CA ILE A 436 24.44 2.18 18.14
C ILE A 436 23.43 3.23 18.61
N TYR A 437 23.48 4.41 17.98
CA TYR A 437 22.63 5.55 18.30
C TYR A 437 21.19 5.33 17.83
N ASP A 438 20.21 5.34 18.75
CA ASP A 438 18.77 5.37 18.43
C ASP A 438 18.16 6.74 18.79
N LEU A 439 17.71 7.47 17.77
CA LEU A 439 17.00 8.75 17.93
C LEU A 439 15.73 8.59 18.77
N GLN A 440 15.13 7.41 18.79
CA GLN A 440 13.93 7.13 19.57
C GLN A 440 14.22 7.04 21.07
N GLU A 441 15.31 6.39 21.46
CA GLU A 441 15.73 6.36 22.87
C GLU A 441 16.05 7.78 23.37
N ALA A 442 16.70 8.60 22.54
CA ALA A 442 16.95 10.00 22.87
C ALA A 442 15.64 10.80 23.06
N LYS A 443 14.58 10.51 22.27
CA LYS A 443 13.24 11.07 22.48
C LYS A 443 12.58 10.55 23.76
N GLU A 444 12.78 9.29 24.12
CA GLU A 444 12.26 8.73 25.37
C GLU A 444 12.91 9.38 26.58
N ILE A 445 14.23 9.56 26.58
CA ILE A 445 14.96 10.30 27.62
C ILE A 445 14.42 11.74 27.69
N PHE A 446 14.28 12.43 26.55
CA PHE A 446 13.73 13.79 26.51
C PHE A 446 12.30 13.86 27.10
N THR A 447 11.46 12.87 26.79
CA THR A 447 10.08 12.77 27.31
C THR A 447 10.08 12.49 28.82
N ARG A 448 10.98 11.64 29.30
CA ARG A 448 11.15 11.37 30.75
C ARG A 448 11.57 12.62 31.50
N ILE A 449 12.53 13.38 30.97
CA ILE A 449 12.94 14.67 31.53
C ILE A 449 11.75 15.63 31.62
N GLY A 450 10.92 15.74 30.58
CA GLY A 450 9.72 16.58 30.61
C GLY A 450 8.66 16.13 31.62
N LYS A 451 8.52 14.81 31.86
CA LYS A 451 7.64 14.29 32.92
C LYS A 451 8.18 14.60 34.31
N LEU A 452 9.49 14.50 34.51
CA LEU A 452 10.13 14.88 35.78
C LEU A 452 9.90 16.36 36.08
N GLU A 453 10.13 17.23 35.09
CA GLU A 453 9.91 18.67 35.22
C GLU A 453 8.47 19.00 35.65
N SER A 454 7.48 18.28 35.12
CA SER A 454 6.07 18.48 35.51
C SER A 454 5.72 18.03 36.93
N ARG A 455 6.61 17.27 37.60
CA ARG A 455 6.40 16.74 38.96
C ARG A 455 7.11 17.57 40.04
N ILE A 456 8.06 18.41 39.66
CA ILE A 456 8.86 19.20 40.60
C ILE A 456 8.17 20.56 40.75
N GLU A 457 7.49 20.78 41.88
CA GLU A 457 6.68 21.99 42.06
C GLU A 457 7.47 23.22 42.56
N ASP A 458 8.63 23.08 43.24
CA ASP A 458 9.30 24.24 43.88
C ASP A 458 10.81 24.05 44.18
N GLN A 459 11.53 23.20 43.45
CA GLN A 459 12.99 23.02 43.63
C GLN A 459 13.76 23.63 42.45
N GLU A 460 14.14 24.91 42.60
CA GLU A 460 14.85 25.69 41.57
C GLU A 460 16.13 24.97 41.07
N GLU A 461 16.90 24.38 41.99
CA GLU A 461 18.12 23.62 41.64
C GLU A 461 17.84 22.38 40.77
N ASP A 462 16.76 21.65 41.04
CA ASP A 462 16.41 20.44 40.26
C ASP A 462 15.87 20.83 38.87
N LEU A 463 15.14 21.94 38.76
CA LEU A 463 14.68 22.47 37.47
C LEU A 463 15.84 22.91 36.59
N GLU A 464 16.83 23.63 37.15
CA GLU A 464 18.06 23.99 36.43
C GLU A 464 18.83 22.76 35.95
N MET A 465 18.89 21.70 36.76
CA MET A 465 19.51 20.45 36.39
C MET A 465 18.80 19.76 35.22
N LEU A 466 17.45 19.71 35.23
CA LEU A 466 16.66 19.13 34.14
C LEU A 466 16.82 19.90 32.83
N ASP A 467 16.86 21.24 32.86
CA ASP A 467 17.10 22.06 31.66
C ASP A 467 18.52 21.90 31.11
N SER A 468 19.50 21.79 32.00
CA SER A 468 20.88 21.43 31.64
C SER A 468 20.93 20.07 30.95
N MET A 469 20.22 19.07 31.49
CA MET A 469 20.13 17.73 30.88
C MET A 469 19.47 17.76 29.50
N LYS A 470 18.36 18.49 29.30
CA LYS A 470 17.75 18.65 27.96
C LYS A 470 18.74 19.26 26.98
N THR A 471 19.44 20.32 27.38
CA THR A 471 20.40 21.02 26.53
C THR A 471 21.57 20.11 26.17
N ARG A 472 22.14 19.39 27.14
CA ARG A 472 23.20 18.40 26.93
C ARG A 472 22.72 17.25 26.05
N LEU A 473 21.48 16.79 26.24
CA LEU A 473 20.90 15.70 25.44
C LEU A 473 20.76 16.13 23.98
N VAL A 474 20.21 17.31 23.71
CA VAL A 474 20.08 17.85 22.34
C VAL A 474 21.45 18.03 21.68
N ARG A 475 22.45 18.52 22.40
CA ARG A 475 23.82 18.63 21.87
C ARG A 475 24.44 17.26 21.60
N ALA A 476 24.27 16.32 22.53
CA ALA A 476 24.81 14.97 22.39
C ALA A 476 24.14 14.21 21.22
N ILE A 477 22.83 14.38 21.04
CA ILE A 477 22.08 13.94 19.85
C ILE A 477 22.71 14.53 18.58
N PHE A 478 22.92 15.85 18.56
CA PHE A 478 23.45 16.55 17.39
C PHE A 478 24.88 16.12 17.03
N HIS A 479 25.71 15.84 18.05
CA HIS A 479 27.11 15.44 17.88
C HIS A 479 27.33 13.92 17.89
N GLN A 480 26.26 13.12 17.99
CA GLN A 480 26.34 11.66 18.12
C GLN A 480 27.23 11.21 19.28
N ASP A 481 27.22 11.96 20.39
CA ASP A 481 28.01 11.69 21.59
C ASP A 481 27.26 10.71 22.51
N LEU A 482 27.46 9.42 22.27
CA LEU A 482 26.79 8.32 22.96
C LEU A 482 27.08 8.28 24.46
N ASP A 483 28.30 8.60 24.88
CA ASP A 483 28.68 8.56 26.29
C ASP A 483 27.95 9.63 27.10
N THR A 484 27.78 10.83 26.53
CA THR A 484 26.98 11.89 27.14
C THR A 484 25.50 11.50 27.24
N ILE A 485 24.93 10.81 26.25
CA ILE A 485 23.53 10.35 26.31
C ILE A 485 23.33 9.30 27.40
N LYS A 486 24.25 8.32 27.51
CA LYS A 486 24.24 7.32 28.60
C LYS A 486 24.30 7.98 29.97
N LEU A 487 25.19 8.96 30.12
CA LEU A 487 25.35 9.72 31.35
C LEU A 487 24.04 10.45 31.72
N ILE A 488 23.40 11.12 30.76
CA ILE A 488 22.12 11.80 30.97
C ILE A 488 21.00 10.82 31.31
N ASN A 489 20.94 9.65 30.67
CA ASN A 489 19.94 8.63 30.99
C ASN A 489 20.09 8.13 32.43
N LYS A 490 21.35 7.94 32.88
CA LYS A 490 21.65 7.58 34.27
C LYS A 490 21.25 8.69 35.25
N GLU A 491 21.62 9.94 34.97
CA GLU A 491 21.22 11.12 35.76
C GLU A 491 19.68 11.22 35.87
N CYS A 492 18.95 10.98 34.77
CA CYS A 492 17.49 11.00 34.71
C CYS A 492 16.88 9.92 35.61
N THR A 493 17.45 8.70 35.57
CA THR A 493 17.01 7.57 36.40
C THR A 493 17.29 7.80 37.88
N GLU A 494 18.39 8.47 38.23
CA GLU A 494 18.70 8.84 39.61
C GLU A 494 17.73 9.91 40.14
N MET A 495 17.34 10.89 39.32
CA MET A 495 16.31 11.87 39.69
C MET A 495 14.93 11.26 39.84
N GLU A 496 14.51 10.36 38.95
CA GLU A 496 13.25 9.62 39.10
C GLU A 496 13.17 8.87 40.44
N ARG A 497 14.30 8.34 40.93
CA ARG A 497 14.37 7.67 42.25
C ARG A 497 14.35 8.64 43.44
N LYS A 498 14.76 9.89 43.26
CA LYS A 498 14.69 10.91 44.32
C LYS A 498 13.28 11.47 44.49
N GLN A 499 12.52 11.54 43.38
CA GLN A 499 11.21 12.18 43.30
C GLN A 499 10.02 11.19 43.39
N GLY A 500 10.28 9.87 43.36
CA GLY A 500 9.30 8.81 43.58
C GLY A 500 9.44 8.19 44.96
#